data_AF-A0A6N6KP61-F1
#
_entry.id   AF-A0A6N6KP61-F1
#
_cell.length_a   1.000
_cell.length_b   1.000
_cell.length_c   1.000
_cell.angle_alpha   90.00
_cell.angle_beta   90.00
_cell.angle_gamma   90.00
#
_symmetry.space_group_name_H-M   'P 1'
#
loop_
_entity.id
_entity.type
_entity.pdbx_description
1 polymer ?
#
loop_
_entity_poly.entity_id
_entity_poly.type
_entity_poly.pdbx_seq_one_letter_code
_entity_poly.pdbx_strand_id
1 'polypeptide(L)' 'TTDDHLMHIVRFSKDQTGKTYYKTKNSWGISNIRDGYDYVSPSYFKLKTIAIMVHKDAIPADIKAKLNF' A
#
# COMPACT_ATOMS: atom_id res chain seq x y z
N THR A 1 5.91 -13.61 -7.22
CA THR A 1 5.80 -13.10 -8.59
C THR A 1 6.97 -12.19 -8.81
N THR A 2 7.41 -12.08 -10.05
CA THR A 2 8.56 -11.26 -10.46
C THR A 2 8.12 -9.93 -11.07
N ASP A 3 6.83 -9.81 -11.37
CA ASP A 3 6.18 -8.64 -11.97
C ASP A 3 5.95 -7.55 -10.90
N ASP A 4 6.43 -6.33 -11.18
CA ASP A 4 6.22 -5.15 -10.37
C ASP A 4 5.06 -4.30 -10.92
N HIS A 5 3.92 -4.35 -10.23
CA HIS A 5 2.77 -3.49 -10.53
C HIS A 5 2.66 -2.34 -9.54
N LEU A 6 2.59 -1.11 -10.04
CA LEU A 6 2.47 0.08 -9.21
C LEU A 6 1.00 0.38 -8.88
N MET A 7 0.74 0.54 -7.58
CA MET A 7 -0.54 0.98 -7.04
C MET A 7 -0.33 2.04 -5.95
N HIS A 8 -1.35 2.83 -5.65
CA HIS A 8 -1.27 3.88 -4.64
C HIS A 8 -2.14 3.55 -3.43
N ILE A 9 -1.53 3.36 -2.25
CA ILE A 9 -2.29 3.25 -0.99
C ILE A 9 -2.89 4.62 -0.66
N VAL A 10 -4.23 4.68 -0.55
CA VAL A 10 -4.94 5.94 -0.27
C VAL A 10 -5.51 5.99 1.15
N ARG A 11 -5.72 4.84 1.81
CA ARG A 11 -6.35 4.78 3.14
C ARG A 11 -6.17 3.41 3.81
N PHE A 12 -6.25 3.38 5.14
CA PHE A 12 -6.52 2.17 5.92
C PHE A 12 -8.02 1.86 6.01
N SER A 13 -8.42 0.62 5.74
CA SER A 13 -9.79 0.13 5.89
C SER A 13 -9.86 -1.04 6.87
N LYS A 14 -11.06 -1.33 7.37
CA LYS A 14 -11.34 -2.51 8.19
C LYS A 14 -12.43 -3.36 7.53
N ASP A 15 -12.31 -4.67 7.64
CA ASP A 15 -13.39 -5.59 7.26
C ASP A 15 -14.43 -5.73 8.39
N GLN A 16 -15.46 -6.54 8.16
CA GLN A 16 -16.54 -6.81 9.11
C GLN A 16 -16.09 -7.46 10.43
N THR A 17 -14.87 -8.03 10.46
CA THR A 17 -14.26 -8.64 11.65
C THR A 17 -13.28 -7.69 12.35
N GLY A 18 -13.11 -6.47 11.83
CA GLY A 18 -12.19 -5.46 12.36
C GLY A 18 -10.75 -5.59 11.86
N LYS A 19 -10.46 -6.52 10.94
CA LYS A 19 -9.12 -6.72 10.39
C LYS A 19 -8.74 -5.58 9.44
N THR A 20 -7.52 -5.07 9.60
CA THR A 20 -6.99 -3.96 8.80
C THR A 20 -6.58 -4.39 7.39
N TYR A 21 -6.86 -3.53 6.40
CA TYR A 21 -6.42 -3.62 5.02
C TYR A 21 -5.92 -2.24 4.55
N TYR A 22 -5.04 -2.23 3.55
CA TYR A 22 -4.68 -1.04 2.79
C TYR A 22 -5.61 -0.94 1.58
N LYS A 23 -6.41 0.14 1.50
CA LYS A 23 -7.16 0.46 0.28
C LYS A 23 -6.19 1.05 -0.74
N THR A 24 -6.08 0.42 -1.89
CA THR A 24 -5.16 0.80 -2.98
C THR A 24 -5.93 1.24 -4.21
N LYS A 25 -5.59 2.39 -4.78
CA LYS A 25 -6.07 2.83 -6.09
C LYS A 25 -5.29 2.08 -7.16
N ASN A 26 -6.01 1.39 -8.03
CA ASN A 26 -5.47 0.68 -9.18
C ASN A 26 -5.62 1.53 -10.46
N SER A 27 -5.02 1.09 -11.56
CA SER A 27 -4.97 1.79 -12.85
C SER A 27 -5.69 1.05 -13.99
N TRP A 28 -6.55 0.09 -13.67
CA TRP A 28 -7.30 -0.72 -14.65
C TRP A 28 -8.74 -0.21 -14.92
N GLY A 29 -9.03 1.05 -14.63
CA GLY A 29 -10.38 1.63 -14.73
C GLY A 29 -11.27 1.32 -13.53
N ILE A 30 -12.56 1.67 -13.62
CA ILE A 30 -13.53 1.60 -12.51
C ILE A 30 -14.57 0.48 -12.66
N SER A 31 -14.48 -0.34 -13.70
CA SER A 31 -15.49 -1.36 -14.01
C SER A 31 -15.46 -2.57 -13.08
N ASN A 32 -14.47 -2.68 -12.19
CA ASN A 32 -14.41 -3.76 -11.21
C ASN A 32 -15.43 -3.52 -10.08
N ILE A 33 -15.72 -4.57 -9.29
CA ILE A 33 -16.67 -4.54 -8.15
C ILE A 33 -16.27 -3.56 -7.02
N ARG A 34 -15.14 -2.87 -7.16
CA ARG A 34 -14.56 -1.99 -6.15
C ARG A 34 -14.25 -0.61 -6.71
N ASP A 35 -14.85 -0.21 -7.82
CA ASP A 35 -14.74 1.13 -8.42
C ASP A 35 -13.29 1.61 -8.64
N GLY A 36 -12.44 0.71 -9.12
CA GLY A 36 -11.02 0.93 -9.39
C GLY A 36 -10.09 0.78 -8.19
N TYR A 37 -10.59 0.25 -7.08
CA TYR A 37 -9.79 0.00 -5.87
C TYR A 37 -9.57 -1.48 -5.60
N ASP A 38 -8.52 -1.75 -4.83
CA ASP A 38 -8.24 -3.05 -4.23
C ASP A 38 -8.01 -2.91 -2.72
N TYR A 39 -8.03 -4.04 -2.01
CA TYR A 39 -7.81 -4.11 -0.57
C TYR A 39 -6.71 -5.12 -0.28
N VAL A 40 -5.56 -4.61 0.14
CA VAL A 40 -4.36 -5.41 0.36
C VAL A 40 -4.19 -5.67 1.86
N SER A 41 -4.10 -6.94 2.26
CA SER A 41 -3.85 -7.27 3.66
C SER A 41 -2.40 -6.91 4.07
N PRO A 42 -2.14 -6.55 5.33
CA PRO A 42 -0.78 -6.29 5.82
C PRO A 42 0.19 -7.45 5.59
N SER A 43 -0.27 -8.70 5.74
CA SER A 43 0.55 -9.88 5.49
C SER A 43 0.93 -10.02 4.02
N TYR A 44 -0.01 -9.77 3.10
CA TYR A 44 0.27 -9.79 1.66
C TYR A 44 1.25 -8.68 1.28
N PHE A 45 1.04 -7.46 1.78
CA PHE A 45 1.91 -6.32 1.54
C PHE A 45 3.35 -6.62 1.98
N LYS A 46 3.54 -7.12 3.21
CA LYS A 46 4.88 -7.49 3.72
C LYS A 46 5.56 -8.57 2.88
N LEU A 47 4.79 -9.53 2.35
CA LEU A 47 5.34 -10.65 1.60
C LEU A 47 5.62 -10.31 0.12
N LYS A 48 4.88 -9.36 -0.46
CA LYS A 48 4.85 -9.13 -1.92
C LYS A 48 5.30 -7.75 -2.37
N THR A 49 5.44 -6.77 -1.47
CA THR A 49 5.95 -5.45 -1.83
C THR A 49 7.46 -5.49 -2.07
N ILE A 50 7.89 -5.02 -3.23
CA ILE A 50 9.31 -4.92 -3.60
C ILE A 50 9.89 -3.58 -3.16
N ALA A 51 9.19 -2.48 -3.46
CA ALA A 51 9.61 -1.13 -3.10
C ALA A 51 8.40 -0.23 -2.80
N ILE A 52 8.66 0.86 -2.10
CA ILE A 52 7.70 1.96 -1.90
C ILE A 52 8.38 3.30 -2.17
N MET A 53 7.59 4.26 -2.61
CA MET A 53 8.01 5.66 -2.72
C MET A 53 7.15 6.50 -1.79
N VAL A 54 7.81 7.35 -1.00
CA VAL A 54 7.17 8.30 -0.09
C VAL A 54 7.92 9.62 -0.11
N HIS A 55 7.24 10.71 0.27
CA HIS A 55 7.94 11.97 0.55
C HIS A 55 8.90 11.77 1.72
N LYS A 56 10.05 12.47 1.74
CA LYS A 56 11.04 12.35 2.81
C LYS A 56 10.41 12.58 4.18
N ASP A 57 9.48 13.53 4.32
CA ASP A 57 8.80 13.83 5.59
C ASP A 57 7.86 12.75 6.10
N ALA A 58 7.50 11.78 5.27
CA ALA A 58 6.73 10.61 5.73
C ALA A 58 7.61 9.58 6.46
N ILE A 59 8.94 9.71 6.39
CA ILE A 59 9.88 8.78 7.03
C ILE A 59 10.03 9.17 8.52
N PRO A 60 9.78 8.25 9.47
CA PRO A 60 10.04 8.48 10.90
C PRO A 60 11.48 8.91 11.19
N ALA A 61 11.68 9.76 12.20
CA ALA A 61 12.98 10.38 12.49
C ALA A 61 14.10 9.36 12.76
N ASP A 62 13.78 8.27 13.47
CA ASP A 62 14.71 7.19 13.77
C ASP A 62 15.12 6.38 12.52
N ILE A 63 14.25 6.29 11.52
CA ILE A 63 14.55 5.68 10.22
C ILE A 63 15.32 6.65 9.34
N LYS A 64 14.96 7.94 9.29
CA LYS A 64 15.69 8.98 8.55
C LYS A 64 17.17 9.01 8.93
N ALA A 65 17.45 8.99 10.23
CA ALA A 65 18.82 8.99 10.76
C ALA A 65 19.64 7.78 10.28
N LYS A 66 19.02 6.60 10.13
CA LYS A 66 19.70 5.38 9.64
C LYS A 66 19.97 5.40 8.13
N LEU A 67 19.23 6.22 7.38
CA LEU A 67 19.35 6.36 5.93
C LEU A 67 20.28 7.52 5.53
N ASN A 68 20.88 8.22 6.50
CA ASN A 68 21.70 9.42 6.30
C ASN A 68 20.99 10.51 5.49
N PHE A 69 19.69 10.71 5.77
CA PHE A 69 18.94 11.88 5.31
C PHE A 69 19.00 13.04 6.29
#